data_AF-A0A963X8G6-F1
#
_entry.id   AF-A0A963X8G6-F1
#
_cell.length_a   1.000
_cell.length_b   1.000
_cell.length_c   1.000
_cell.angle_alpha   90.00
_cell.angle_beta   90.00
_cell.angle_gamma   90.00
#
_symmetry.space_group_name_H-M   'P 1'
#
loop_
_entity.id
_entity.type
_entity.pdbx_description
1 polymer ?
#
loop_
_entity_poly.entity_id
_entity_poly.type
_entity_poly.pdbx_seq_one_letter_code
_entity_poly.pdbx_strand_id
1 'polypeptide(L)' 'MELSWLEDFVALAETGSFSRAAERRNLTQPAFSRRIR' A
#
# COMPACT_ATOMS: atom_id res chain seq x y z
N MET A 1 -8.75 -9.54 -4.77
CA MET A 1 -8.83 -9.31 -3.32
C MET A 1 -7.59 -9.87 -2.61
N GLU A 2 -7.25 -11.15 -2.78
CA GLU A 2 -6.02 -11.75 -2.20
C GLU A 2 -4.71 -11.14 -2.73
N LEU A 3 -4.49 -11.13 -4.06
CA LEU A 3 -3.20 -10.65 -4.61
C LEU A 3 -2.96 -9.15 -4.39
N SER A 4 -4.00 -8.34 -4.53
CA SER A 4 -3.87 -6.88 -4.45
C SER A 4 -3.49 -6.41 -3.05
N TRP A 5 -3.92 -7.13 -2.01
CA TRP A 5 -3.53 -6.88 -0.63
C TRP A 5 -2.06 -7.24 -0.39
N LEU A 6 -1.61 -8.39 -0.91
CA LEU A 6 -0.22 -8.81 -0.80
C LEU A 6 0.73 -7.82 -1.49
N GLU A 7 0.38 -7.33 -2.67
CA GLU A 7 1.15 -6.31 -3.37
C GLU A 7 1.22 -4.98 -2.59
N ASP A 8 0.13 -4.60 -1.91
CA ASP A 8 0.12 -3.42 -1.05
C ASP A 8 1.02 -3.64 0.17
N PHE A 9 0.97 -4.83 0.78
CA PHE A 9 1.84 -5.19 1.90
C PHE A 9 3.32 -5.18 1.51
N VAL A 10 3.68 -5.77 0.36
CA VAL A 10 5.05 -5.75 -0.18
C VAL A 10 5.50 -4.31 -0.44
N ALA A 11 4.65 -3.47 -1.05
CA ALA A 11 4.98 -2.06 -1.28
C ALA A 11 5.22 -1.28 0.03
N LEU A 12 4.50 -1.60 1.10
CA LEU A 12 4.73 -1.01 2.42
C LEU A 12 6.05 -1.50 3.02
N ALA A 13 6.35 -2.80 2.92
CA ALA A 13 7.59 -3.38 3.43
C ALA A 13 8.84 -2.82 2.72
N GLU A 14 8.78 -2.63 1.40
CA GLU A 14 9.91 -2.11 0.61
C GLU A 14 10.14 -0.60 0.82
N THR A 15 9.08 0.18 1.05
CA THR A 15 9.20 1.65 1.19
C THR A 15 9.31 2.13 2.64
N GLY A 16 8.83 1.33 3.61
CA GLY A 16 8.77 1.69 5.02
C GLY A 16 7.87 2.90 5.34
N SER A 17 7.05 3.35 4.38
CA SER A 17 6.25 4.58 4.50
C SER A 17 4.92 4.44 3.78
N PHE A 18 3.82 4.64 4.49
CA PHE A 18 2.47 4.58 3.91
C PHE A 18 2.26 5.58 2.77
N SER A 19 2.86 6.77 2.84
CA SER A 19 2.76 7.77 1.76
C SER A 19 3.47 7.31 0.49
N ARG A 20 4.73 6.83 0.62
CA ARG A 20 5.50 6.33 -0.54
C ARG A 20 4.91 5.04 -1.12
N ALA A 21 4.40 4.15 -0.27
CA ALA A 21 3.74 2.94 -0.70
C ALA A 21 2.46 3.25 -1.49
N ALA A 22 1.66 4.22 -1.02
CA ALA A 22 0.46 4.66 -1.71
C ALA A 22 0.76 5.27 -3.08
N GLU A 23 1.76 6.15 -3.19
CA GLU A 23 2.23 6.70 -4.46
C GLU A 23 2.63 5.58 -5.44
N ARG A 24 3.44 4.62 -4.99
CA ARG A 24 3.86 3.47 -5.81
C ARG A 24 2.70 2.59 -6.28
N ARG A 25 1.61 2.54 -5.51
CA ARG A 25 0.41 1.77 -5.82
C ARG A 25 -0.66 2.60 -6.53
N ASN A 26 -0.35 3.84 -6.92
CA ASN A 26 -1.29 4.79 -7.54
C ASN A 26 -2.55 5.00 -6.71
N LEU A 27 -2.39 5.10 -5.39
CA LEU A 27 -3.44 5.32 -4.41
C LEU A 27 -3.16 6.58 -3.60
N THR A 28 -4.21 7.18 -3.06
CA THR A 28 -4.05 8.15 -1.98
C THR A 28 -3.64 7.43 -0.71
N GLN A 29 -2.83 8.07 0.14
CA GLN A 29 -2.38 7.48 1.40
C GLN A 29 -3.56 6.99 2.28
N PRO A 30 -4.69 7.73 2.42
CA PRO A 30 -5.84 7.23 3.18
C PRO A 30 -6.51 6.00 2.55
N ALA A 31 -6.51 5.86 1.22
CA ALA A 31 -7.04 4.68 0.56
C ALA A 31 -6.14 3.46 0.74
N PHE A 32 -4.82 3.65 0.65
CA PHE A 32 -3.84 2.61 0.86
C PHE A 32 -3.85 2.10 2.31
N SER A 33 -3.89 2.99 3.31
CA SER A 33 -3.99 2.58 4.73
C SER A 33 -5.23 1.76 5.04
N ARG A 34 -6.38 2.05 4.40
CA ARG A 34 -7.60 1.24 4.54
C ARG A 34 -7.50 -0.15 3.91
N ARG A 35 -6.60 -0.34 2.94
CA ARG A 35 -6.37 -1.64 2.30
C ARG A 35 -5.41 -2.50 3.10
N ILE A 36 -4.48 -1.90 3.85
CA ILE A 36 -3.56 -2.60 4.74
C ILE A 36 -4.21 -3.00 6.07
N ARG A 37 -5.15 -2.20 6.58
CA ARG A 37 -5.92 -2.48 7.79
C ARG A 37 -6.88 -3.65 7.59
#